data_AF-A0A4U5PJG9-F1
#
_entry.id   AF-A0A4U5PJG9-F1
#
_cell.length_a   1.000
_cell.length_b   1.000
_cell.length_c   1.000
_cell.angle_alpha   90.00
_cell.angle_beta   90.00
_cell.angle_gamma   90.00
#
_symmetry.space_group_name_H-M   'P 1'
#
loop_
_entity.id
_entity.type
_entity.pdbx_description
1 polymer ?
#
loop_
_entity_poly.entity_id
_entity_poly.type
_entity_poly.pdbx_seq_one_letter_code
_entity_poly.pdbx_strand_id
1 'polypeptide(L)'
;MVSLTRRTMGVLAERAKLLLEQSGGQLIKASPKPKIGVLLTNTGTPSGYSYWPMRRYLSQFLRDRRIIEAPALIWYPILYFFILPFRPFKKGKCYKAIWNTEKDESPLRTISRNQAKLLQDVLSAQGQSDVVVSWAFRYGEPSIEEGIAELQKAGCDRLVLFPLYPQYSATTTASMWMLLSTLSSSSVTRWLFARFQPTTVIQSLSKLLQRPSKTVFKNLETLTSL
;
A
#
# COMPACT_ATOMS: atom_id res chain seq x y z
N MET A 1 -8.16 45.97 34.65
CA MET A 1 -8.10 44.51 34.44
C MET A 1 -7.63 44.11 33.02
N VAL A 2 -6.75 44.90 32.36
CA VAL A 2 -6.34 44.69 30.95
C VAL A 2 -4.81 44.53 30.77
N SER A 3 -4.00 44.65 31.83
CA SER A 3 -2.53 44.63 31.71
C SER A 3 -1.87 43.25 31.89
N LEU A 4 -2.58 42.24 32.41
CA LEU A 4 -2.02 40.90 32.65
C LEU A 4 -2.02 39.98 31.42
N THR A 5 -2.81 40.28 30.39
CA THR A 5 -3.00 39.41 29.22
C THR A 5 -1.92 39.58 28.15
N ARG A 6 -1.22 40.73 28.11
CA ARG A 6 -0.13 40.96 27.13
C ARG A 6 1.19 40.28 27.52
N ARG A 7 1.47 40.16 28.82
CA ARG A 7 2.74 39.56 29.30
C ARG A 7 2.76 38.03 29.15
N THR A 8 1.64 37.35 29.35
CA THR A 8 1.55 35.88 29.17
C THR A 8 1.59 35.48 27.70
N MET A 9 1.00 36.27 26.80
CA MET A 9 1.06 36.05 25.35
C MET A 9 2.48 36.24 24.79
N GLY A 10 3.24 37.22 25.29
CA GLY A 10 4.64 37.41 24.90
C GLY A 10 5.52 36.21 25.26
N VAL A 11 5.39 35.70 26.49
CA VAL A 11 6.16 34.54 26.97
C VAL A 11 5.77 33.24 26.25
N LEU A 12 4.49 33.08 25.87
CA LEU A 12 4.03 31.94 25.08
C LEU A 12 4.51 32.00 23.62
N ALA A 13 4.54 33.18 23.00
CA ALA A 13 5.07 33.37 21.66
C ALA A 13 6.58 33.11 21.61
N GLU A 14 7.31 33.54 22.63
CA GLU A 14 8.75 33.36 22.74
C GLU A 14 9.13 31.90 23.04
N ARG A 15 8.34 31.20 23.87
CA ARG A 15 8.46 29.75 24.06
C ARG A 15 8.06 28.95 22.81
N ALA A 16 7.05 29.36 22.07
CA ALA A 16 6.69 28.72 20.80
C ALA A 16 7.80 28.90 19.75
N LYS A 17 8.45 30.07 19.74
CA LYS A 17 9.60 30.37 18.87
C LYS A 17 10.81 29.52 19.25
N LEU A 18 11.12 29.40 20.54
CA LEU A 18 12.19 28.53 21.04
C LEU A 18 11.91 27.04 20.78
N LEU A 19 10.65 26.59 20.88
CA LEU A 19 10.26 25.22 20.52
C LEU A 19 10.37 24.95 19.02
N LEU A 20 10.07 25.95 18.18
CA LEU A 20 10.26 25.90 16.72
C LEU A 20 11.74 25.93 16.32
N GLU A 21 12.59 26.60 17.10
CA GLU A 21 14.02 26.77 16.82
C GLU A 21 14.87 25.60 17.36
N GLN A 22 14.42 24.95 18.44
CA GLN A 22 15.01 23.70 18.96
C GLN A 22 14.52 22.44 18.20
N SER A 23 13.32 22.49 17.62
CA SER A 23 12.89 21.58 16.58
C SER A 23 13.69 21.90 15.32
N GLY A 24 14.92 21.41 15.23
CA GLY A 24 15.79 21.46 14.06
C GLY A 24 15.10 20.88 12.83
N GLY A 25 14.22 21.69 12.25
CA GLY A 25 13.52 21.45 11.01
C GLY A 25 14.57 21.44 9.95
N GLN A 26 15.02 20.25 9.60
CA GLN A 26 15.69 19.97 8.36
C GLN A 26 14.68 20.37 7.26
N LEU A 27 14.69 21.65 6.89
CA LEU A 27 13.96 22.18 5.77
C LEU A 27 14.43 21.37 4.57
N ILE A 28 13.56 20.47 4.11
CA ILE A 28 13.76 19.68 2.90
C ILE A 28 14.06 20.69 1.80
N LYS A 29 15.32 20.72 1.39
CA LYS A 29 15.86 21.65 0.41
C LYS A 29 15.14 21.37 -0.90
N ALA A 30 14.15 22.21 -1.23
CA ALA A 30 13.36 22.05 -2.45
C ALA A 30 14.28 22.02 -3.67
N SER A 31 14.39 20.84 -4.28
CA SER A 31 15.15 20.64 -5.52
C SER A 31 14.44 21.36 -6.68
N PRO A 32 15.16 21.87 -7.71
CA PRO A 32 14.58 22.70 -8.77
C PRO A 32 13.52 22.00 -9.63
N LYS A 33 13.39 20.67 -9.52
CA LYS A 33 12.26 19.89 -10.01
C LYS A 33 11.78 18.92 -8.92
N PRO A 34 10.51 19.00 -8.47
CA PRO A 34 9.99 18.09 -7.45
C PRO A 34 9.90 16.68 -8.05
N LYS A 35 10.65 15.73 -7.50
CA LYS A 35 10.52 14.32 -7.86
C LYS A 35 9.19 13.76 -7.35
N ILE A 36 8.53 12.96 -8.18
CA ILE A 36 7.23 12.38 -7.89
C ILE A 36 7.41 10.89 -7.61
N GLY A 37 7.02 10.44 -6.42
CA GLY A 37 6.93 9.03 -6.08
C GLY A 37 5.55 8.49 -6.39
N VAL A 38 5.45 7.41 -7.16
CA VAL A 38 4.20 6.68 -7.41
C VAL A 38 4.26 5.37 -6.65
N LEU A 39 3.34 5.18 -5.70
CA LEU A 39 3.24 3.95 -4.92
C LEU A 39 2.05 3.12 -5.40
N LEU A 40 2.33 2.01 -6.08
CA LEU A 40 1.32 1.03 -6.47
C LEU A 40 0.90 0.21 -5.25
N THR A 41 -0.38 0.22 -4.88
CA THR A 41 -0.86 -0.44 -3.66
C THR A 41 -1.89 -1.53 -3.93
N ASN A 42 -1.77 -2.65 -3.23
CA ASN A 42 -2.72 -3.77 -3.24
C ASN A 42 -2.99 -4.29 -1.80
N THR A 43 -3.97 -5.15 -1.57
CA THR A 43 -4.26 -5.73 -0.24
C THR A 43 -3.06 -6.48 0.30
N GLY A 44 -2.32 -7.13 -0.59
CA GLY A 44 -1.13 -7.90 -0.26
C GLY A 44 -1.37 -9.37 -0.01
N THR A 45 -0.34 -10.01 0.52
CA THR A 45 -0.14 -11.46 0.44
C THR A 45 0.83 -11.89 1.53
N PRO A 46 0.72 -13.13 2.05
CA PRO A 46 1.69 -13.63 2.99
C PRO A 46 3.08 -13.76 2.34
N SER A 47 4.13 -13.51 3.12
CA SER A 47 5.53 -13.67 2.67
C SER A 47 5.95 -15.13 2.49
N GLY A 48 5.13 -16.09 2.92
CA GLY A 48 5.35 -17.52 2.78
C GLY A 48 4.06 -18.31 2.99
N TYR A 49 4.03 -19.57 2.55
CA TYR A 49 2.90 -20.46 2.75
C TYR A 49 2.97 -21.29 4.04
N SER A 50 4.05 -21.15 4.83
CA SER A 50 4.21 -21.80 6.14
C SER A 50 3.34 -21.13 7.21
N TYR A 51 3.20 -21.78 8.37
CA TYR A 51 2.28 -21.38 9.42
C TYR A 51 2.49 -19.92 9.89
N TRP A 52 3.74 -19.53 10.20
CA TRP A 52 4.04 -18.21 10.77
C TRP A 52 3.78 -17.03 9.82
N PRO A 53 4.30 -17.02 8.57
CA PRO A 53 3.99 -15.98 7.60
C PRO A 53 2.49 -15.85 7.32
N MET A 54 1.79 -16.99 7.21
CA MET A 54 0.35 -17.03 6.98
C MET A 54 -0.43 -16.47 8.18
N ARG A 55 -0.04 -16.86 9.40
CA ARG A 55 -0.65 -16.38 10.63
C ARG A 55 -0.45 -14.88 10.79
N ARG A 56 0.75 -14.37 10.50
CA ARG A 56 1.06 -12.92 10.53
C ARG A 56 0.16 -12.16 9.57
N TYR A 57 0.09 -12.57 8.31
CA TYR A 57 -0.78 -11.98 7.30
C TYR A 57 -2.25 -12.01 7.70
N LEU A 58 -2.78 -13.16 8.12
CA LEU A 58 -4.17 -13.30 8.56
C LEU A 58 -4.48 -12.43 9.77
N SER A 59 -3.53 -12.27 10.70
CA SER A 59 -3.71 -11.41 11.87
C SER A 59 -3.81 -9.93 11.49
N GLN A 60 -3.05 -9.47 10.50
CA GLN A 60 -3.13 -8.10 10.00
C GLN A 60 -4.44 -7.86 9.25
N PHE A 61 -4.81 -8.79 8.36
CA PHE A 61 -6.03 -8.72 7.56
C PHE A 61 -7.30 -8.77 8.43
N LEU A 62 -7.42 -9.75 9.33
CA LEU A 62 -8.65 -9.96 10.11
C LEU A 62 -8.78 -9.05 11.34
N ARG A 63 -7.73 -8.29 11.69
CA ARG A 63 -7.80 -7.28 12.75
C ARG A 63 -8.30 -5.93 12.25
N ASP A 64 -8.30 -5.71 10.93
CA ASP A 64 -8.83 -4.46 10.37
C ASP A 64 -10.36 -4.41 10.57
N ARG A 65 -10.80 -3.40 11.34
CA ARG A 65 -12.22 -3.17 11.63
C ARG A 65 -13.06 -2.87 10.39
N ARG A 66 -12.42 -2.50 9.28
CA ARG A 66 -13.09 -2.30 7.99
C ARG A 66 -13.41 -3.59 7.26
N ILE A 67 -12.73 -4.69 7.62
CA ILE A 67 -13.05 -6.02 7.09
C ILE A 67 -14.07 -6.69 8.01
N ILE A 68 -13.97 -6.47 9.32
CA ILE A 68 -14.82 -7.10 10.32
C ILE A 68 -15.38 -6.04 11.27
N GLU A 69 -16.66 -5.76 11.11
CA GLU A 69 -17.39 -4.71 11.84
C GLU A 69 -17.89 -5.17 13.23
N ALA A 70 -17.30 -6.23 13.79
CA ALA A 70 -17.66 -6.75 15.10
C ALA A 70 -16.94 -6.00 16.24
N PRO A 71 -17.53 -5.89 17.44
CA PRO A 71 -16.85 -5.33 18.62
C PRO A 71 -15.54 -6.07 18.92
N ALA A 72 -14.45 -5.33 19.11
CA ALA A 72 -13.10 -5.91 19.27
C ALA A 72 -13.00 -6.88 20.47
N LEU A 73 -13.76 -6.63 21.55
CA LEU A 73 -13.78 -7.47 22.74
C LEU A 73 -14.30 -8.89 22.45
N ILE A 74 -15.24 -9.03 21.51
CA ILE A 74 -15.81 -10.33 21.11
C ILE A 74 -14.96 -10.94 19.99
N TRP A 75 -14.53 -10.10 19.03
CA TRP A 75 -13.82 -10.57 17.85
C TRP A 75 -12.40 -11.06 18.16
N TYR A 76 -11.66 -10.38 19.03
CA TYR A 76 -10.26 -10.73 19.29
C TYR A 76 -10.11 -12.11 19.91
N PRO A 77 -10.91 -12.53 20.92
CA PRO A 77 -10.91 -13.91 21.38
C PRO A 77 -11.16 -14.91 20.24
N ILE A 78 -12.17 -14.67 19.40
CA ILE A 78 -12.48 -15.56 18.26
C ILE A 78 -11.28 -15.64 17.29
N LEU A 79 -10.68 -14.50 16.98
CA LEU A 79 -9.54 -14.39 16.08
C LEU A 79 -8.33 -15.16 16.61
N TYR A 80 -7.93 -14.90 17.86
CA TYR A 80 -6.69 -15.44 18.43
C TYR A 80 -6.81 -16.89 18.89
N PHE A 81 -7.98 -17.34 19.39
CA PHE A 81 -8.17 -18.70 19.90
C PHE A 81 -8.69 -19.70 18.87
N PHE A 82 -9.44 -19.27 17.86
CA PHE A 82 -10.01 -20.19 16.86
C PHE A 82 -9.44 -19.95 15.47
N ILE A 83 -9.43 -18.71 14.99
CA ILE A 83 -9.10 -18.49 13.57
C ILE A 83 -7.60 -18.62 13.30
N LEU A 84 -6.75 -17.92 14.06
CA LEU A 84 -5.31 -17.88 13.84
C LEU A 84 -4.60 -19.22 14.10
N PRO A 85 -5.08 -20.13 14.98
CA PRO A 85 -4.53 -21.48 15.09
C PRO A 85 -4.91 -22.39 13.92
N PHE A 86 -6.17 -22.39 13.48
CA PHE A 86 -6.65 -23.41 12.52
C PHE A 86 -6.60 -22.97 11.05
N ARG A 87 -6.91 -21.71 10.75
CA ARG A 87 -7.06 -21.21 9.37
C ARG A 87 -5.75 -21.18 8.56
N PRO A 88 -4.56 -20.89 9.14
CA PRO A 88 -3.32 -20.86 8.38
C PRO A 88 -3.01 -22.19 7.67
N PHE A 89 -3.30 -23.33 8.30
CA PHE A 89 -3.03 -24.65 7.71
C PHE A 89 -3.81 -24.87 6.41
N LYS A 90 -5.11 -24.57 6.42
CA LYS A 90 -5.96 -24.72 5.23
C LYS A 90 -5.53 -23.77 4.12
N LYS A 91 -5.24 -22.50 4.45
CA LYS A 91 -4.85 -21.49 3.45
C LYS A 91 -3.43 -21.67 2.94
N GLY A 92 -2.51 -22.14 3.77
CA GLY A 92 -1.14 -22.48 3.39
C GLY A 92 -1.09 -23.50 2.26
N LYS A 93 -1.93 -24.54 2.30
CA LYS A 93 -2.04 -25.54 1.21
C LYS A 93 -2.45 -24.90 -0.12
N CYS A 94 -3.46 -24.02 -0.12
CA CYS A 94 -3.90 -23.33 -1.32
C CYS A 94 -2.78 -22.42 -1.88
N TYR A 95 -2.09 -21.67 -1.02
CA TYR A 95 -0.98 -20.81 -1.44
C TYR A 95 0.21 -21.61 -1.96
N LYS A 96 0.49 -22.78 -1.39
CA LYS A 96 1.54 -23.69 -1.86
C LYS A 96 1.28 -24.16 -3.30
N ALA A 97 0.02 -24.43 -3.65
CA ALA A 97 -0.36 -24.90 -4.99
C ALA A 97 -0.09 -23.86 -6.11
N ILE A 98 -0.13 -22.57 -5.77
CA ILE A 98 0.08 -21.47 -6.73
C ILE A 98 1.39 -20.72 -6.47
N TRP A 99 2.29 -21.26 -5.64
CA TRP A 99 3.50 -20.55 -5.22
C TRP A 99 4.50 -20.43 -6.37
N ASN A 100 5.15 -19.27 -6.50
CA ASN A 100 6.27 -19.16 -7.43
C ASN A 100 7.53 -19.70 -6.76
N THR A 101 7.95 -20.91 -7.14
CA THR A 101 9.12 -21.58 -6.57
C THR A 101 10.45 -20.99 -7.02
N GLU A 102 10.51 -20.37 -8.20
CA GLU A 102 11.76 -19.77 -8.71
C GLU A 102 12.18 -18.54 -7.90
N LYS A 103 11.20 -17.75 -7.48
CA LYS A 103 11.40 -16.46 -6.79
C LYS A 103 11.04 -16.51 -5.30
N ASP A 104 10.63 -17.68 -4.82
CA ASP A 104 10.11 -17.95 -3.48
C ASP A 104 9.15 -16.86 -2.96
N GLU A 105 8.13 -16.54 -3.77
CA GLU A 105 7.17 -15.49 -3.44
C GLU A 105 5.79 -15.80 -3.99
N SER A 106 4.76 -15.11 -3.48
CA SER A 106 3.41 -15.30 -4.00
C SER A 106 3.26 -14.67 -5.40
N PRO A 107 2.34 -15.20 -6.25
CA PRO A 107 2.09 -14.64 -7.57
C PRO A 107 1.76 -13.15 -7.54
N LEU A 108 1.00 -12.71 -6.52
CA LEU A 108 0.62 -11.31 -6.38
C LEU A 108 1.86 -10.42 -6.16
N ARG A 109 2.83 -10.89 -5.38
CA ARG A 109 4.10 -10.20 -5.13
C ARG A 109 4.92 -10.10 -6.41
N THR A 110 5.07 -11.20 -7.14
CA THR A 110 5.76 -11.19 -8.44
C THR A 110 5.12 -10.23 -9.42
N ILE A 111 3.79 -10.28 -9.58
CA ILE A 111 3.05 -9.45 -10.52
C ILE A 111 3.17 -7.97 -10.13
N SER A 112 2.98 -7.64 -8.84
CA SER A 112 3.04 -6.24 -8.37
C SER A 112 4.43 -5.63 -8.59
N ARG A 113 5.50 -6.37 -8.26
CA ARG A 113 6.89 -5.94 -8.52
C ARG A 113 7.16 -5.75 -10.01
N ASN A 114 6.74 -6.71 -10.83
CA ASN A 114 6.93 -6.62 -12.28
C ASN A 114 6.15 -5.45 -12.88
N GLN A 115 4.91 -5.19 -12.42
CA GLN A 115 4.11 -4.05 -12.85
C GLN A 115 4.78 -2.72 -12.49
N ALA A 116 5.31 -2.58 -11.27
CA ALA A 116 6.04 -1.39 -10.86
C ALA A 116 7.28 -1.16 -11.73
N LYS A 117 8.07 -2.22 -11.99
CA LYS A 117 9.25 -2.14 -12.85
C LYS A 117 8.88 -1.74 -14.29
N LEU A 118 7.90 -2.41 -14.89
CA LEU A 118 7.45 -2.08 -16.25
C LEU A 118 6.92 -0.65 -16.37
N LEU A 119 6.20 -0.18 -15.34
CA LEU A 119 5.73 1.20 -15.30
C LEU A 119 6.90 2.20 -15.20
N GLN A 120 7.90 1.92 -14.36
CA GLN A 120 9.11 2.72 -14.28
C GLN A 120 9.83 2.80 -15.64
N ASP A 121 10.00 1.65 -16.32
CA ASP A 121 10.68 1.57 -17.60
C ASP A 121 9.96 2.39 -18.67
N VAL A 122 8.62 2.30 -18.73
CA VAL A 122 7.79 3.08 -19.66
C VAL A 122 7.90 4.58 -19.40
N LEU A 123 7.80 5.00 -18.13
CA LEU A 123 7.89 6.42 -17.76
C LEU A 123 9.29 6.99 -18.07
N SER A 124 10.33 6.20 -17.80
CA SER A 124 11.72 6.58 -18.11
C SER A 124 11.93 6.74 -19.62
N ALA A 125 11.39 5.81 -20.42
CA ALA A 125 11.44 5.89 -21.88
C ALA A 125 10.68 7.10 -22.45
N GLN A 126 9.65 7.59 -21.75
CA GLN A 126 8.90 8.80 -22.09
C GLN A 126 9.57 10.10 -21.59
N GLY A 127 10.79 10.02 -21.05
CA GLY A 127 11.52 11.18 -20.54
C GLY A 127 11.06 11.68 -19.16
N GLN A 128 10.25 10.90 -18.44
CA GLN A 128 9.82 11.23 -17.08
C GLN A 128 10.78 10.67 -16.02
N SER A 129 12.05 11.04 -16.09
CA SER A 129 13.10 10.58 -15.16
C SER A 129 12.92 11.11 -13.72
N ASP A 130 12.07 12.12 -13.53
CA ASP A 130 11.72 12.69 -12.22
C ASP A 130 10.65 11.85 -11.47
N VAL A 131 10.14 10.77 -12.09
CA VAL A 131 9.14 9.88 -11.49
C VAL A 131 9.78 8.58 -11.02
N VAL A 132 9.55 8.24 -9.75
CA VAL A 132 10.01 6.99 -9.12
C VAL A 132 8.81 6.13 -8.76
N VAL A 133 8.74 4.91 -9.27
CA VAL A 133 7.65 3.97 -9.02
C VAL A 133 8.11 2.93 -8.00
N SER A 134 7.37 2.80 -6.90
CA SER A 134 7.49 1.70 -5.94
C SER A 134 6.14 0.98 -5.79
N TRP A 135 6.13 -0.11 -5.03
CA TRP A 135 4.94 -0.90 -4.76
C TRP A 135 4.89 -1.30 -3.28
N ALA A 136 3.67 -1.39 -2.75
CA ALA A 136 3.46 -1.77 -1.36
C ALA A 136 2.13 -2.49 -1.15
N PHE A 137 2.05 -3.17 -0.02
CA PHE A 137 0.87 -3.89 0.40
C PHE A 137 0.27 -3.30 1.66
N ARG A 138 -1.06 -3.35 1.75
CA ARG A 138 -1.79 -3.03 2.97
C ARG A 138 -1.54 -4.06 4.07
N TYR A 139 -1.48 -5.34 3.71
CA TYR A 139 -1.22 -6.45 4.61
C TYR A 139 -0.10 -7.32 4.03
N GLY A 140 0.92 -7.60 4.83
CA GLY A 140 2.14 -8.26 4.37
C GLY A 140 3.26 -7.27 4.04
N GLU A 141 4.25 -7.77 3.31
CA GLU A 141 5.50 -7.05 3.02
C GLU A 141 5.68 -6.87 1.50
N PRO A 142 6.26 -5.75 1.04
CA PRO A 142 6.59 -4.54 1.80
C PRO A 142 5.33 -3.78 2.20
N SER A 143 5.36 -3.16 3.37
CA SER A 143 4.24 -2.34 3.89
C SER A 143 4.15 -0.98 3.18
N ILE A 144 3.00 -0.31 3.30
CA ILE A 144 2.81 1.03 2.73
C ILE A 144 3.79 2.03 3.37
N GLU A 145 4.06 1.88 4.67
CA GLU A 145 5.03 2.66 5.42
C GLU A 145 6.45 2.50 4.87
N GLU A 146 6.88 1.25 4.61
CA GLU A 146 8.18 0.96 4.02
C GLU A 146 8.30 1.52 2.59
N GLY A 147 7.24 1.37 1.77
CA GLY A 147 7.22 1.91 0.42
C GLY A 147 7.25 3.44 0.39
N ILE A 148 6.58 4.11 1.32
CA ILE A 148 6.66 5.57 1.48
C ILE A 148 8.08 5.97 1.89
N ALA A 149 8.67 5.29 2.88
CA ALA A 149 10.02 5.58 3.33
C ALA A 149 11.07 5.39 2.22
N GLU A 150 10.89 4.39 1.36
CA GLU A 150 11.74 4.16 0.19
C GLU A 150 11.64 5.31 -0.82
N LEU A 151 10.43 5.77 -1.13
CA LEU A 151 10.21 6.92 -2.03
C LEU A 151 10.75 8.23 -1.44
N GLN A 152 10.63 8.43 -0.12
CA GLN A 152 11.22 9.57 0.57
C GLN A 152 12.75 9.54 0.51
N LYS A 153 13.37 8.37 0.73
CA LYS A 153 14.81 8.18 0.59
C LYS A 153 15.30 8.43 -0.84
N ALA A 154 14.45 8.17 -1.84
CA ALA A 154 14.73 8.50 -3.25
C ALA A 154 14.63 10.02 -3.56
N GLY A 155 14.27 10.85 -2.58
CA GLY A 155 14.12 12.29 -2.71
C GLY A 155 12.80 12.72 -3.34
N CYS A 156 11.74 11.91 -3.22
CA CYS A 156 10.41 12.26 -3.71
C CYS A 156 9.68 13.20 -2.74
N ASP A 157 9.41 14.42 -3.19
CA ASP A 157 8.69 15.44 -2.40
C ASP A 157 7.17 15.35 -2.57
N ARG A 158 6.72 14.65 -3.63
CA ARG A 158 5.30 14.44 -3.94
C ARG A 158 5.03 12.96 -4.06
N LEU A 159 3.98 12.49 -3.39
CA LEU A 159 3.62 11.07 -3.42
C LEU A 159 2.23 10.87 -4.01
N VAL A 160 2.15 9.95 -4.97
CA VAL A 160 0.92 9.50 -5.61
C VAL A 160 0.64 8.07 -5.15
N LEU A 161 -0.44 7.86 -4.42
CA LEU A 161 -0.88 6.52 -4.06
C LEU A 161 -1.84 6.00 -5.12
N PHE A 162 -1.49 4.88 -5.75
CA PHE A 162 -2.22 4.28 -6.85
C PHE A 162 -2.73 2.89 -6.45
N PRO A 163 -3.99 2.75 -6.01
CA PRO A 163 -4.57 1.46 -5.72
C PRO A 163 -4.78 0.66 -7.02
N LEU A 164 -4.27 -0.57 -7.06
CA LEU A 164 -4.47 -1.50 -8.19
C LEU A 164 -5.89 -2.12 -8.22
N TYR A 165 -6.88 -1.42 -7.66
CA TYR A 165 -8.29 -1.79 -7.66
C TYR A 165 -9.06 -0.86 -8.61
N PRO A 166 -9.48 -1.36 -9.78
CA PRO A 166 -10.24 -0.55 -10.73
C PRO A 166 -11.64 -0.20 -10.20
N GLN A 167 -12.27 -1.09 -9.43
CA GLN A 167 -13.51 -0.80 -8.72
C GLN A 167 -13.22 -0.30 -7.30
N TYR A 168 -13.83 0.82 -6.92
CA TYR A 168 -13.77 1.33 -5.56
C TYR A 168 -14.52 0.41 -4.60
N SER A 169 -13.87 0.02 -3.49
CA SER A 169 -14.53 -0.63 -2.35
C SER A 169 -14.08 -0.02 -1.02
N ALA A 170 -15.01 0.05 -0.07
CA ALA A 170 -14.73 0.53 1.30
C ALA A 170 -13.67 -0.33 2.01
N THR A 171 -13.64 -1.63 1.72
CA THR A 171 -12.75 -2.61 2.36
C THR A 171 -11.34 -2.64 1.76
N THR A 172 -11.12 -2.02 0.60
CA THR A 172 -9.82 -1.97 -0.10
C THR A 172 -9.34 -0.53 -0.28
N THR A 173 -9.92 0.20 -1.22
CA THR A 173 -9.52 1.54 -1.65
C THR A 173 -9.66 2.56 -0.52
N ALA A 174 -10.77 2.52 0.23
CA ALA A 174 -10.96 3.43 1.35
C ALA A 174 -10.02 3.10 2.51
N SER A 175 -9.79 1.80 2.78
CA SER A 175 -8.86 1.33 3.84
C SER A 175 -7.47 1.94 3.63
N MET A 176 -6.96 1.89 2.40
CA MET A 176 -5.68 2.50 2.01
C MET A 176 -5.69 4.01 2.19
N TRP A 177 -6.76 4.70 1.77
CA TRP A 177 -6.89 6.15 1.96
C TRP A 177 -6.79 6.56 3.43
N MET A 178 -7.41 5.82 4.36
CA MET A 178 -7.36 6.19 5.78
C MET A 178 -5.96 6.00 6.37
N LEU A 179 -5.25 4.93 6.02
CA LEU A 179 -3.87 4.76 6.47
C LEU A 179 -2.99 5.87 5.92
N LEU A 180 -3.20 6.25 4.66
CA LEU A 180 -2.53 7.41 4.09
C LEU A 180 -2.80 8.67 4.89
N SER A 181 -4.05 8.94 5.29
CA SER A 181 -4.38 10.12 6.10
C SER A 181 -3.68 10.12 7.46
N THR A 182 -3.53 8.95 8.09
CA THR A 182 -2.79 8.80 9.35
C THR A 182 -1.30 9.05 9.16
N LEU A 183 -0.69 8.50 8.11
CA LEU A 183 0.74 8.64 7.80
C LEU A 183 1.09 10.05 7.29
N SER A 184 0.21 10.65 6.50
CA SER A 184 0.32 12.00 5.94
C SER A 184 0.48 13.07 7.02
N SER A 185 -0.13 12.88 8.19
CA SER A 185 -0.06 13.85 9.28
C SER A 185 1.35 14.04 9.85
N SER A 186 2.31 13.18 9.47
CA SER A 186 3.64 13.15 10.09
C SER A 186 4.74 13.84 9.28
N SER A 187 4.74 13.89 7.94
CA SER A 187 5.91 14.43 7.18
C SER A 187 5.76 14.76 5.68
N VAL A 188 4.61 14.61 5.01
CA VAL A 188 4.52 14.76 3.53
C VAL A 188 3.52 15.83 3.10
N THR A 189 4.01 16.81 2.34
CA THR A 189 3.32 18.08 2.04
C THR A 189 2.28 17.99 0.92
N ARG A 190 2.27 16.91 0.09
CA ARG A 190 1.25 16.76 -0.97
C ARG A 190 1.04 15.31 -1.41
N TRP A 191 -0.17 14.81 -1.17
CA TRP A 191 -0.64 13.50 -1.61
C TRP A 191 -1.63 13.65 -2.76
N LEU A 192 -1.49 12.80 -3.77
CA LEU A 192 -2.50 12.61 -4.80
C LEU A 192 -2.96 11.16 -4.78
N PHE A 193 -4.27 10.97 -4.87
CA PHE A 193 -4.86 9.64 -4.96
C PHE A 193 -5.36 9.43 -6.38
N ALA A 194 -4.69 8.54 -7.09
CA ALA A 194 -5.06 8.21 -8.44
C ALA A 194 -6.28 7.28 -8.45
N ARG A 195 -7.18 7.50 -9.39
CA ARG A 195 -8.32 6.62 -9.67
C ARG A 195 -8.16 6.06 -11.08
N PHE A 196 -8.55 4.80 -11.26
CA PHE A 196 -8.67 4.25 -12.60
C PHE A 196 -9.74 4.99 -13.39
N GLN A 197 -9.42 5.33 -14.65
CA GLN A 197 -10.43 5.76 -15.59
C GLN A 197 -11.13 4.52 -16.18
N PRO A 198 -12.48 4.52 -16.30
CA PRO A 198 -13.24 3.37 -16.80
C PRO A 198 -12.81 2.95 -18.21
N THR A 199 -12.48 3.92 -19.06
CA THR A 199 -12.14 3.74 -20.47
C THR A 199 -10.89 2.89 -20.67
N THR A 200 -9.83 3.13 -19.89
CA THR A 200 -8.56 2.38 -19.97
C THR A 200 -8.73 0.91 -19.56
N VAL A 201 -9.57 0.65 -18.56
CA VAL A 201 -9.87 -0.71 -18.09
C VAL A 201 -10.66 -1.47 -19.17
N ILE A 202 -11.69 -0.83 -19.74
CA ILE A 202 -12.52 -1.43 -20.79
C ILE A 202 -11.68 -1.73 -22.05
N GLN A 203 -10.79 -0.83 -22.46
CA GLN A 203 -9.89 -1.07 -23.60
C GLN A 203 -8.92 -2.22 -23.35
N SER A 204 -8.35 -2.32 -22.15
CA SER A 204 -7.47 -3.43 -21.77
C SER A 204 -8.22 -4.75 -21.77
N LEU A 205 -9.44 -4.77 -21.24
CA LEU A 205 -10.31 -5.95 -21.23
C LEU A 205 -10.72 -6.36 -22.65
N SER A 206 -11.09 -5.40 -23.50
CA SER A 206 -11.43 -5.63 -24.91
C SER A 206 -10.25 -6.26 -25.66
N LYS A 207 -9.03 -5.76 -25.46
CA LYS A 207 -7.81 -6.34 -26.07
C LYS A 207 -7.53 -7.76 -25.56
N LEU A 208 -7.85 -8.04 -24.30
CA LEU A 208 -7.73 -9.38 -23.71
C LEU A 208 -8.74 -10.36 -24.30
N LEU A 209 -9.99 -9.92 -24.50
CA LEU A 209 -11.06 -10.73 -25.11
C LEU A 209 -10.86 -10.97 -26.60
N GLN A 210 -10.22 -10.04 -27.31
CA GLN A 210 -9.86 -10.18 -28.73
C GLN A 210 -8.64 -11.09 -28.95
N ARG A 211 -7.93 -11.47 -27.88
CA ARG A 211 -6.77 -12.37 -27.96
C ARG A 211 -7.26 -13.79 -28.24
N PRO A 212 -6.70 -14.51 -29.24
CA PRO A 212 -7.20 -15.83 -29.62
C PRO A 212 -7.17 -16.82 -28.44
N SER A 213 -8.31 -17.46 -28.19
CA SER A 213 -8.62 -18.13 -26.91
C SER A 213 -7.83 -19.41 -26.63
N LYS A 214 -7.08 -19.94 -27.60
CA LYS A 214 -6.36 -21.22 -27.48
C LYS A 214 -5.31 -21.25 -26.36
N THR A 215 -4.79 -20.09 -25.94
CA THR A 215 -3.79 -20.00 -24.85
C THR A 215 -4.41 -19.76 -23.48
N VAL A 216 -5.63 -19.19 -23.41
CA VAL A 216 -6.29 -18.86 -22.14
C VAL A 216 -7.01 -20.07 -21.54
N PHE A 217 -7.65 -20.90 -22.37
CA PHE A 217 -8.41 -22.07 -21.91
C PHE A 217 -7.54 -23.29 -21.59
N LYS A 218 -6.37 -23.44 -22.23
CA LYS A 218 -5.44 -24.57 -21.97
C LYS A 218 -4.90 -24.58 -20.53
N ASN A 219 -4.80 -23.41 -19.91
CA ASN A 219 -4.36 -23.24 -18.52
C ASN A 219 -5.50 -23.34 -17.48
N LEU A 220 -6.76 -23.36 -17.93
CA LEU A 220 -7.92 -23.52 -17.06
C LEU A 220 -8.36 -24.98 -16.97
N GLU A 221 -8.28 -25.74 -18.06
CA GLU A 221 -8.60 -27.18 -18.07
C GLU A 221 -7.66 -27.99 -17.16
N THR A 222 -6.40 -27.57 -17.04
CA THR A 222 -5.40 -28.19 -16.14
C THR A 222 -5.66 -27.93 -14.65
N LEU A 223 -6.49 -26.94 -14.29
CA LEU A 223 -6.85 -26.62 -12.90
C LEU A 223 -8.16 -27.26 -12.45
N THR A 224 -8.94 -27.81 -13.38
CA THR A 224 -10.20 -28.54 -13.10
C THR A 224 -10.05 -30.06 -13.09
N SER A 225 -8.87 -30.59 -13.41
CA SER A 225 -8.57 -32.04 -13.45
C SER A 225 -7.64 -32.53 -12.33
N LEU A 226 -7.60 -31.83 -11.18
CA LEU A 226 -6.96 -32.26 -9.93
C LEU A 226 -7.95 -32.08 -8.77
#